data_AF-A0A7W0VEJ8-F1
#
_entry.id   AF-A0A7W0VEJ8-F1
#
_cell.length_a   1.000
_cell.length_b   1.000
_cell.length_c   1.000
_cell.angle_alpha   90.00
_cell.angle_beta   90.00
_cell.angle_gamma   90.00
#
_symmetry.space_group_name_H-M   'P 1'
#
loop_
_entity.id
_entity.type
_entity.pdbx_description
1 polymer ?
#
loop_
_entity_poly.entity_id
_entity_poly.type
_entity_poly.pdbx_seq_one_letter_code
_entity_poly.pdbx_strand_id
1 'polypeptide(L)'
;MRPALLLIAACSTAGSAPSEAPAAASKAAPVIGAHAPVPRRAAAFGHPDARGTVIAVHIAAAVGDSVASDRPAYARKDQTVTLYAAIEVEDGKRTVYSDAPALELRGKRVTAQPLSRAPQHTLAWNRIEPTEANISNGDGPTFHFETIVYRPTPIDGSTNRSAITADVRPTLITDHGGGVGTMRFQLAVTQGARVLTTPGIDARRGKGSGGLTDAVTRVSIRTDDSYLGYLTEMYGQPYIWA
;
A
#
# COMPACT_ATOMS: atom_id res chain seq x y z
N MET A 1 -30.20 -61.02 -4.22
CA MET A 1 -30.21 -59.79 -3.40
C MET A 1 -28.76 -59.36 -3.19
N ARG A 2 -28.34 -58.23 -3.79
CA ARG A 2 -26.98 -57.67 -3.64
C ARG A 2 -27.07 -56.42 -2.77
N PRO A 3 -26.23 -56.26 -1.73
CA PRO A 3 -26.23 -55.04 -0.94
C PRO A 3 -25.44 -53.95 -1.70
N ALA A 4 -26.07 -52.81 -1.94
CA ALA A 4 -25.42 -51.63 -2.45
C ALA A 4 -24.76 -50.89 -1.27
N LEU A 5 -23.43 -50.79 -1.30
CA LEU A 5 -22.66 -49.99 -0.35
C LEU A 5 -22.76 -48.52 -0.78
N LEU A 6 -23.40 -47.68 0.04
CA LEU A 6 -23.48 -46.24 -0.16
C LEU A 6 -22.24 -45.60 0.50
N LEU A 7 -21.32 -45.06 -0.31
CA LEU A 7 -20.20 -44.26 0.16
C LEU A 7 -20.65 -42.80 0.31
N ILE A 8 -20.73 -42.33 1.57
CA ILE A 8 -20.99 -40.93 1.90
C ILE A 8 -19.65 -40.20 1.95
N ALA A 9 -19.36 -39.40 0.92
CA ALA A 9 -18.22 -38.49 0.91
C ALA A 9 -18.54 -37.27 1.80
N ALA A 10 -17.85 -37.15 2.94
CA ALA A 10 -17.91 -35.97 3.78
C ALA A 10 -17.03 -34.87 3.18
N CYS A 11 -17.64 -33.91 2.48
CA CYS A 11 -16.96 -32.68 2.07
C CYS A 11 -16.82 -31.77 3.30
N SER A 12 -15.64 -31.74 3.92
CA SER A 12 -15.30 -30.73 4.93
C SER A 12 -15.13 -29.38 4.26
N THR A 13 -16.18 -28.55 4.27
CA THR A 13 -16.06 -27.13 3.94
C THR A 13 -15.41 -26.43 5.13
N ALA A 14 -14.11 -26.18 5.05
CA ALA A 14 -13.44 -25.23 5.94
C ALA A 14 -13.99 -23.83 5.64
N GLY A 15 -15.08 -23.46 6.32
CA GLY A 15 -15.61 -22.11 6.29
C GLY A 15 -14.64 -21.18 6.99
N SER A 16 -13.84 -20.44 6.22
CA SER A 16 -13.10 -19.30 6.74
C SER A 16 -14.10 -18.36 7.43
N ALA A 17 -13.94 -18.16 8.74
CA ALA A 17 -14.74 -17.20 9.48
C ALA A 17 -14.64 -15.83 8.76
N PRO A 18 -15.76 -15.10 8.60
CA PRO A 18 -15.72 -13.77 8.03
C PRO A 18 -14.81 -12.91 8.91
N SER A 19 -13.72 -12.43 8.33
CA SER A 19 -12.84 -11.45 8.98
C SER A 19 -13.71 -10.25 9.36
N GLU A 20 -13.77 -9.92 10.66
CA GLU A 20 -14.50 -8.75 11.14
C GLU A 20 -14.11 -7.54 10.30
N ALA A 21 -15.12 -6.84 9.77
CA ALA A 21 -14.90 -5.64 9.00
C ALA A 21 -14.16 -4.63 9.88
N PRO A 22 -12.98 -4.13 9.47
CA PRO A 22 -12.21 -3.21 10.28
C PRO A 22 -13.06 -1.98 10.62
N ALA A 23 -13.00 -1.56 11.88
CA ALA A 23 -13.67 -0.36 12.37
C ALA A 23 -13.41 0.83 11.43
N ALA A 24 -14.46 1.58 11.11
CA ALA A 24 -14.42 2.67 10.15
C ALA A 24 -13.20 3.58 10.41
N ALA A 25 -12.31 3.65 9.42
CA ALA A 25 -11.09 4.45 9.50
C ALA A 25 -11.44 5.89 9.89
N SER A 26 -10.93 6.31 11.06
CA SER A 26 -11.05 7.68 11.56
C SER A 26 -10.61 8.68 10.48
N LYS A 27 -11.29 9.84 10.42
CA LYS A 27 -10.89 10.99 9.59
C LYS A 27 -9.55 11.53 10.12
N ALA A 28 -8.45 10.87 9.76
CA ALA A 28 -7.11 11.36 10.05
C ALA A 28 -6.92 12.69 9.30
N ALA A 29 -6.48 13.72 10.01
CA ALA A 29 -6.01 14.95 9.41
C ALA A 29 -4.84 14.64 8.44
N PRO A 30 -4.66 15.42 7.37
CA PRO A 30 -3.50 15.26 6.49
C PRO A 30 -2.22 15.37 7.32
N VAL A 31 -1.44 14.29 7.36
CA VAL A 31 -0.18 14.24 8.10
C VAL A 31 0.89 14.88 7.23
N ILE A 32 1.52 15.95 7.72
CA ILE A 32 2.79 16.45 7.17
C ILE A 32 3.86 15.46 7.64
N GLY A 33 4.06 14.39 6.88
CA GLY A 33 4.96 13.30 7.23
C GLY A 33 6.37 13.48 6.68
N ALA A 34 7.32 12.79 7.32
CA ALA A 34 8.62 12.56 6.73
C ALA A 34 8.46 11.84 5.38
N HIS A 35 9.16 12.34 4.36
CA HIS A 35 9.20 11.79 3.01
C HIS A 35 10.62 11.96 2.46
N ALA A 36 10.99 11.12 1.49
CA ALA A 36 12.24 11.33 0.76
C ALA A 36 12.17 12.68 0.02
N PRO A 37 13.28 13.43 -0.06
CA PRO A 37 13.28 14.72 -0.74
C PRO A 37 12.79 14.58 -2.18
N VAL A 38 11.76 15.35 -2.53
CA VAL A 38 11.26 15.41 -3.90
C VAL A 38 12.32 16.09 -4.78
N PRO A 39 12.68 15.53 -5.95
CA PRO A 39 13.61 16.18 -6.86
C PRO A 39 13.11 17.58 -7.22
N ARG A 40 13.89 18.63 -6.92
CA ARG A 40 13.53 20.06 -7.12
C ARG A 40 13.21 20.46 -8.57
N ARG A 41 13.40 19.58 -9.57
CA ARG A 41 13.26 19.89 -11.00
C ARG A 41 12.29 18.97 -11.76
N ALA A 42 11.43 18.24 -11.07
CA ALA A 42 10.37 17.51 -11.76
C ALA A 42 9.41 18.49 -12.45
N ALA A 43 9.12 18.30 -13.74
CA ALA A 43 8.09 19.09 -14.44
C ALA A 43 6.75 18.92 -13.72
N ALA A 44 5.94 19.97 -13.56
CA ALA A 44 4.63 19.82 -12.94
C ALA A 44 3.71 18.95 -13.81
N PHE A 45 2.91 18.11 -13.16
CA PHE A 45 1.78 17.38 -13.72
C PHE A 45 0.47 18.15 -13.46
N GLY A 46 -0.58 17.90 -14.25
CA GLY A 46 -1.86 18.61 -14.14
C GLY A 46 -1.96 19.83 -15.07
N HIS A 47 -3.10 20.52 -14.99
CA HIS A 47 -3.46 21.63 -15.88
C HIS A 47 -3.01 22.98 -15.28
N PRO A 48 -2.29 23.83 -16.03
CA PRO A 48 -1.78 25.12 -15.52
C PRO A 48 -2.89 26.07 -15.08
N ASP A 49 -4.03 26.07 -15.80
CA ASP A 49 -5.15 26.97 -15.49
C ASP A 49 -6.14 26.39 -14.46
N ALA A 50 -5.98 25.13 -14.05
CA ALA A 50 -6.87 24.54 -13.06
C ALA A 50 -6.59 25.12 -11.67
N ARG A 51 -7.66 25.51 -10.99
CA ARG A 51 -7.63 26.15 -9.67
C ARG A 51 -7.94 25.16 -8.55
N GLY A 52 -7.59 25.55 -7.34
CA GLY A 52 -7.87 24.79 -6.12
C GLY A 52 -6.62 24.32 -5.40
N THR A 53 -6.85 23.85 -4.18
CA THR A 53 -5.80 23.41 -3.27
C THR A 53 -5.91 21.91 -3.03
N VAL A 54 -4.80 21.18 -3.12
CA VAL A 54 -4.75 19.78 -2.69
C VAL A 54 -4.89 19.72 -1.17
N ILE A 55 -5.93 19.03 -0.70
CA ILE A 55 -6.27 18.91 0.72
C ILE A 55 -6.09 17.49 1.28
N ALA A 56 -6.05 16.47 0.41
CA ALA A 56 -5.73 15.10 0.80
C ALA A 56 -5.09 14.32 -0.35
N VAL A 57 -4.32 13.30 0.00
CA VAL A 57 -3.62 12.40 -0.91
C VAL A 57 -3.91 10.97 -0.51
N HIS A 58 -4.09 10.10 -1.50
CA HIS A 58 -4.41 8.69 -1.34
C HIS A 58 -3.61 7.86 -2.34
N ILE A 59 -3.33 6.61 -1.96
CA ILE A 59 -2.96 5.56 -2.91
C ILE A 59 -4.11 4.58 -2.95
N ALA A 60 -4.55 4.23 -4.16
CA ALA A 60 -5.50 3.14 -4.39
C ALA A 60 -4.82 2.02 -5.19
N ALA A 61 -4.92 0.78 -4.72
CA ALA A 61 -4.34 -0.38 -5.37
C ALA A 61 -5.42 -1.20 -6.10
N ALA A 62 -5.12 -1.64 -7.32
CA ALA A 62 -5.93 -2.58 -8.10
C ALA A 62 -5.11 -3.84 -8.41
N VAL A 63 -5.75 -5.01 -8.40
CA VAL A 63 -5.16 -6.30 -8.80
C VAL A 63 -5.78 -6.69 -10.14
N GLY A 64 -4.99 -6.68 -11.22
CA GLY A 64 -5.51 -6.78 -12.58
C GLY A 64 -6.50 -5.66 -12.87
N ASP A 65 -7.70 -6.02 -13.36
CA ASP A 65 -8.77 -5.08 -13.71
C ASP A 65 -9.77 -4.81 -12.56
N SER A 66 -9.40 -5.15 -11.32
CA SER A 66 -10.26 -4.89 -10.16
C SER A 66 -10.46 -3.39 -9.92
N VAL A 67 -11.50 -3.05 -9.14
CA VAL A 67 -11.64 -1.69 -8.61
C VAL A 67 -10.40 -1.33 -7.79
N ALA A 68 -9.83 -0.14 -8.02
CA ALA A 68 -8.72 0.35 -7.21
C ALA A 68 -9.26 0.81 -5.85
N SER A 69 -8.65 0.36 -4.75
CA SER A 69 -9.09 0.73 -3.40
C SER A 69 -7.95 1.12 -2.47
N ASP A 70 -8.24 1.90 -1.42
CA ASP A 70 -7.28 2.26 -0.36
C ASP A 70 -7.09 1.17 0.72
N ARG A 71 -7.61 -0.04 0.47
CA ARG A 71 -7.41 -1.21 1.32
C ARG A 71 -6.09 -1.93 0.98
N PRO A 72 -5.55 -2.75 1.90
CA PRO A 72 -4.44 -3.65 1.56
C PRO A 72 -4.76 -4.51 0.34
N ALA A 73 -3.81 -4.59 -0.59
CA ALA A 73 -3.92 -5.44 -1.78
C ALA A 73 -3.18 -6.77 -1.56
N TYR A 74 -3.81 -7.85 -2.02
CA TYR A 74 -3.23 -9.20 -2.02
C TYR A 74 -3.30 -9.75 -3.43
N ALA A 75 -2.19 -10.27 -3.92
CA ALA A 75 -2.08 -10.76 -5.27
C ALA A 75 -1.18 -12.00 -5.32
N ARG A 76 -1.38 -12.84 -6.33
CA ARG A 76 -0.39 -13.84 -6.71
C ARG A 76 0.70 -13.23 -7.59
N LYS A 77 1.84 -13.92 -7.70
CA LYS A 77 3.00 -13.47 -8.49
C LYS A 77 2.69 -13.35 -9.99
N ASP A 78 1.70 -14.10 -10.49
CA ASP A 78 1.20 -14.02 -11.86
C ASP A 78 0.23 -12.85 -12.09
N GLN A 79 -0.13 -12.12 -11.04
CA GLN A 79 -1.04 -10.98 -11.11
C GLN A 79 -0.28 -9.65 -10.98
N THR A 80 -0.72 -8.66 -11.75
CA THR A 80 -0.17 -7.30 -11.65
C THR A 80 -0.96 -6.50 -10.61
N VAL A 81 -0.25 -5.84 -9.70
CA VAL A 81 -0.83 -4.83 -8.80
C VAL A 81 -0.46 -3.44 -9.32
N THR A 82 -1.46 -2.63 -9.62
CA THR A 82 -1.27 -1.23 -10.05
C THR A 82 -1.66 -0.30 -8.90
N LEU A 83 -0.76 0.61 -8.54
CA LEU A 83 -1.00 1.68 -7.58
C LEU A 83 -1.36 2.95 -8.36
N TYR A 84 -2.50 3.54 -8.03
CA TYR A 84 -2.98 4.80 -8.58
C TYR A 84 -2.88 5.91 -7.56
N ALA A 85 -2.39 7.06 -8.00
CA ALA A 85 -2.48 8.30 -7.24
C ALA A 85 -3.94 8.79 -7.26
N ALA A 86 -4.44 9.20 -6.10
CA ALA A 86 -5.68 9.94 -6.00
C ALA A 86 -5.49 11.16 -5.09
N ILE A 87 -5.98 12.32 -5.52
CA ILE A 87 -5.91 13.56 -4.75
C ILE A 87 -7.31 14.16 -4.56
N GLU A 88 -7.57 14.67 -3.37
CA GLU A 88 -8.75 15.50 -3.10
C GLU A 88 -8.34 16.97 -3.23
N VAL A 89 -9.00 17.73 -4.11
CA VAL A 89 -8.77 19.16 -4.33
C VAL A 89 -10.01 19.95 -3.89
N GLU A 90 -9.78 21.09 -3.24
CA GLU A 90 -10.82 22.04 -2.84
C GLU A 90 -10.73 23.34 -3.64
N ASP A 91 -11.81 23.68 -4.35
CA ASP A 91 -12.02 24.95 -5.06
C ASP A 91 -13.51 25.34 -4.96
N GLY A 92 -13.95 25.77 -3.77
CA GLY A 92 -15.36 25.95 -3.43
C GLY A 92 -16.16 24.64 -3.28
N LYS A 93 -15.76 23.57 -3.98
CA LYS A 93 -16.24 22.20 -3.81
C LYS A 93 -15.06 21.23 -3.80
N ARG A 94 -15.20 20.15 -3.02
CA ARG A 94 -14.27 19.03 -3.03
C ARG A 94 -14.45 18.17 -4.29
N THR A 95 -13.37 17.95 -5.02
CA THR A 95 -13.32 17.09 -6.21
C THR A 95 -12.15 16.10 -6.09
N VAL A 96 -12.39 14.85 -6.48
CA VAL A 96 -11.35 13.80 -6.49
C VAL A 96 -10.79 13.68 -7.89
N TYR A 97 -9.46 13.58 -7.99
CA TYR A 97 -8.75 13.37 -9.24
C TYR A 97 -7.91 12.10 -9.15
N SER A 98 -8.01 11.23 -10.17
CA SER A 98 -7.27 9.98 -10.30
C SER A 98 -7.41 9.43 -11.72
N ASP A 99 -6.42 8.68 -12.19
CA ASP A 99 -6.48 7.96 -13.47
C ASP A 99 -6.91 6.48 -13.29
N ALA A 100 -7.32 6.08 -12.07
CA ALA A 100 -7.89 4.75 -11.83
C ALA A 100 -9.20 4.56 -12.64
N PRO A 101 -9.37 3.45 -13.39
CA PRO A 101 -10.60 3.21 -14.16
C PRO A 101 -11.86 3.14 -13.30
N ALA A 102 -11.74 2.57 -12.10
CA ALA A 102 -12.75 2.55 -11.07
C ALA A 102 -12.08 2.73 -9.71
N LEU A 103 -12.68 3.56 -8.85
CA LEU A 103 -12.07 3.99 -7.60
C LEU A 103 -13.02 3.78 -6.41
N GLU A 104 -12.50 3.16 -5.36
CA GLU A 104 -13.09 3.10 -4.03
C GLU A 104 -12.14 3.78 -3.03
N LEU A 105 -12.63 4.76 -2.28
CA LEU A 105 -11.89 5.36 -1.17
C LEU A 105 -12.73 5.24 0.09
N ARG A 106 -12.10 4.83 1.19
CA ARG A 106 -12.73 4.66 2.51
C ARG A 106 -13.99 3.78 2.42
N GLY A 107 -13.92 2.72 1.62
CA GLY A 107 -15.03 1.78 1.44
C GLY A 107 -16.19 2.28 0.57
N LYS A 108 -16.05 3.41 -0.13
CA LYS A 108 -17.11 3.99 -0.96
C LYS A 108 -16.63 4.22 -2.38
N ARG A 109 -17.47 3.90 -3.37
CA ARG A 109 -17.20 4.25 -4.76
C ARG A 109 -17.11 5.77 -4.92
N VAL A 110 -16.09 6.22 -5.64
CA VAL A 110 -15.80 7.64 -5.89
C VAL A 110 -15.71 7.88 -7.39
N THR A 111 -16.46 8.84 -7.89
CA THR A 111 -16.25 9.36 -9.25
C THR A 111 -15.07 10.33 -9.23
N ALA A 112 -14.00 9.99 -9.92
CA ALA A 112 -12.82 10.84 -10.07
C ALA A 112 -12.78 11.50 -11.45
N GLN A 113 -12.20 12.69 -11.52
CA GLN A 113 -11.76 13.30 -12.78
C GLN A 113 -10.34 12.83 -13.12
N PRO A 114 -9.94 12.82 -14.41
CA PRO A 114 -8.56 12.51 -14.79
C PRO A 114 -7.56 13.41 -14.06
N LEU A 115 -6.46 12.83 -13.59
CA LEU A 115 -5.47 13.55 -12.79
C LEU A 115 -4.82 14.71 -13.59
N SER A 116 -4.78 14.58 -14.92
CA SER A 116 -4.32 15.64 -15.84
C SER A 116 -5.16 16.92 -15.80
N ARG A 117 -6.39 16.87 -15.27
CA ARG A 117 -7.27 18.04 -15.08
C ARG A 117 -7.15 18.70 -13.70
N ALA A 118 -6.38 18.13 -12.79
CA ALA A 118 -6.14 18.74 -11.49
C ALA A 118 -5.23 19.98 -11.62
N PRO A 119 -5.20 20.89 -10.62
CA PRO A 119 -4.20 21.95 -10.55
C PRO A 119 -2.77 21.42 -10.63
N GLN A 120 -1.82 22.24 -11.08
CA GLN A 120 -0.42 21.84 -11.19
C GLN A 120 0.16 21.32 -9.87
N HIS A 121 0.75 20.14 -9.91
CA HIS A 121 1.38 19.46 -8.78
C HIS A 121 2.50 18.53 -9.24
N THR A 122 3.29 17.97 -8.33
CA THR A 122 4.23 16.88 -8.63
C THR A 122 3.93 15.66 -7.79
N LEU A 123 4.20 14.46 -8.32
CA LEU A 123 4.05 13.19 -7.62
C LEU A 123 5.42 12.54 -7.38
N ALA A 124 5.65 12.05 -6.16
CA ALA A 124 6.79 11.22 -5.83
C ALA A 124 6.34 9.97 -5.07
N TRP A 125 6.65 8.81 -5.63
CA TRP A 125 6.34 7.51 -5.03
C TRP A 125 7.55 6.99 -4.25
N ASN A 126 7.26 6.38 -3.11
CA ASN A 126 8.26 5.77 -2.26
C ASN A 126 7.79 4.38 -1.80
N ARG A 127 8.75 3.47 -1.66
CA ARG A 127 8.59 2.30 -0.78
C ARG A 127 8.87 2.73 0.65
N ILE A 128 8.21 2.09 1.62
CA ILE A 128 8.53 2.23 3.04
C ILE A 128 9.17 0.94 3.51
N GLU A 129 10.49 1.00 3.67
CA GLU A 129 11.33 -0.19 3.85
C GLU A 129 12.00 -0.20 5.22
N PRO A 130 12.15 -1.37 5.86
CA PRO A 130 13.05 -1.50 6.99
C PRO A 130 14.49 -1.22 6.53
N THR A 131 15.29 -0.57 7.37
CA THR A 131 16.70 -0.26 7.04
C THR A 131 17.65 -1.40 7.33
N GLU A 132 17.21 -2.36 8.14
CA GLU A 132 18.01 -3.45 8.65
C GLU A 132 17.21 -4.74 8.57
N ALA A 133 17.93 -5.83 8.36
CA ALA A 133 17.41 -7.17 8.46
C ALA A 133 17.22 -7.51 9.95
N ASN A 134 16.16 -6.97 10.56
CA ASN A 134 15.79 -7.26 11.95
C ASN A 134 15.16 -8.65 12.05
N ILE A 135 15.94 -9.66 11.64
CA ILE A 135 15.58 -11.06 11.39
C ILE A 135 15.58 -11.87 12.70
N SER A 136 16.43 -11.53 13.68
CA SER A 136 16.52 -12.29 14.93
C SER A 136 16.10 -11.46 16.15
N ASN A 137 15.07 -11.92 16.86
CA ASN A 137 14.79 -11.52 18.25
C ASN A 137 15.54 -12.41 19.27
N GLY A 138 16.44 -13.27 18.78
CA GLY A 138 17.03 -14.39 19.54
C GLY A 138 18.53 -14.28 19.80
N ASP A 139 19.22 -13.26 19.27
CA ASP A 139 20.68 -13.12 19.45
C ASP A 139 21.05 -12.58 20.85
N GLY A 140 20.04 -12.19 21.64
CA GLY A 140 20.17 -11.78 23.05
C GLY A 140 19.59 -12.81 24.03
N PRO A 141 19.89 -12.68 25.35
CA PRO A 141 19.43 -13.62 26.39
C PRO A 141 17.91 -13.58 26.64
N THR A 142 17.19 -12.61 26.08
CA THR A 142 15.74 -12.44 26.23
C THR A 142 15.09 -11.95 24.94
N PHE A 143 13.92 -12.52 24.62
CA PHE A 143 13.06 -12.03 23.54
C PHE A 143 12.58 -10.61 23.85
N HIS A 144 12.83 -9.68 22.94
CA HIS A 144 12.28 -8.34 23.03
C HIS A 144 11.97 -7.79 21.64
N PHE A 145 10.89 -7.02 21.53
CA PHE A 145 10.56 -6.32 20.29
C PHE A 145 11.40 -5.05 20.20
N GLU A 146 12.35 -5.03 19.28
CA GLU A 146 13.04 -3.79 18.94
C GLU A 146 12.17 -2.89 18.06
N THR A 147 12.51 -1.60 18.05
CA THR A 147 11.87 -0.66 17.14
C THR A 147 12.47 -0.84 15.75
N ILE A 148 11.64 -1.23 14.78
CA ILE A 148 12.10 -1.31 13.39
C ILE A 148 12.27 0.12 12.86
N VAL A 149 13.46 0.42 12.35
CA VAL A 149 13.75 1.67 11.67
C VAL A 149 13.29 1.53 10.22
N TYR A 150 12.34 2.38 9.81
CA TYR A 150 11.86 2.43 8.43
C TYR A 150 12.39 3.69 7.75
N ARG A 151 12.58 3.60 6.42
CA ARG A 151 12.89 4.74 5.57
C ARG A 151 12.00 4.77 4.32
N PRO A 152 11.64 5.96 3.83
CA PRO A 152 11.11 6.11 2.49
C PRO A 152 12.23 5.97 1.47
N THR A 153 12.09 5.05 0.53
CA THR A 153 13.00 4.90 -0.62
C THR A 153 12.28 5.30 -1.90
N PRO A 154 12.80 6.27 -2.68
CA PRO A 154 12.22 6.63 -3.96
C PRO A 154 12.12 5.45 -4.92
N ILE A 155 11.06 5.43 -5.74
CA ILE A 155 10.92 4.45 -6.83
C ILE A 155 11.46 5.09 -8.11
N ASP A 156 12.48 4.49 -8.72
CA ASP A 156 13.09 5.03 -9.92
C ASP A 156 12.09 5.11 -11.09
N GLY A 157 12.13 6.21 -11.83
CA GLY A 157 11.25 6.45 -12.98
C GLY A 157 9.76 6.68 -12.62
N SER A 158 9.40 6.74 -11.34
CA SER A 158 8.01 6.93 -10.91
C SER A 158 7.59 8.40 -10.80
N THR A 159 8.50 9.36 -10.93
CA THR A 159 8.20 10.78 -10.76
C THR A 159 7.09 11.22 -11.71
N ASN A 160 6.06 11.89 -11.18
CA ASN A 160 4.88 12.34 -11.92
C ASN A 160 4.09 11.26 -12.67
N ARG A 161 4.26 9.99 -12.30
CA ARG A 161 3.42 8.91 -12.80
C ARG A 161 2.14 8.88 -11.98
N SER A 162 1.00 9.03 -12.64
CA SER A 162 -0.33 8.90 -12.00
C SER A 162 -0.64 7.47 -11.57
N ALA A 163 0.04 6.48 -12.18
CA ALA A 163 0.00 5.08 -11.79
C ALA A 163 1.36 4.41 -11.94
N ILE A 164 1.65 3.45 -11.06
CA ILE A 164 2.84 2.59 -11.11
C ILE A 164 2.48 1.14 -10.84
N THR A 165 3.26 0.20 -11.37
CA THR A 165 3.19 -1.20 -10.94
C THR A 165 3.85 -1.33 -9.57
N ALA A 166 3.17 -1.99 -8.62
CA ALA A 166 3.76 -2.27 -7.32
C ALA A 166 4.90 -3.28 -7.47
N ASP A 167 6.04 -2.97 -6.86
CA ASP A 167 7.19 -3.87 -6.78
C ASP A 167 7.54 -4.05 -5.30
N VAL A 168 7.40 -5.28 -4.83
CA VAL A 168 7.60 -5.64 -3.42
C VAL A 168 9.03 -6.04 -3.08
N ARG A 169 9.96 -5.98 -4.06
CA ARG A 169 11.38 -6.28 -3.81
C ARG A 169 12.01 -5.19 -2.95
N PRO A 170 12.62 -5.54 -1.80
CA PRO A 170 13.36 -4.57 -1.00
C PRO A 170 14.63 -4.13 -1.74
N THR A 171 15.10 -2.94 -1.38
CA THR A 171 16.34 -2.32 -1.87
C THR A 171 17.31 -2.00 -0.75
N LEU A 172 16.82 -1.85 0.50
CA LEU A 172 17.66 -1.61 1.67
C LEU A 172 18.16 -2.89 2.34
N ILE A 173 17.53 -4.03 2.06
CA ILE A 173 17.87 -5.35 2.60
C ILE A 173 17.84 -6.39 1.49
N THR A 174 18.40 -7.58 1.75
CA THR A 174 18.38 -8.71 0.81
C THR A 174 16.94 -9.14 0.48
N ASP A 175 16.65 -9.30 -0.81
CA ASP A 175 15.39 -9.88 -1.28
C ASP A 175 15.40 -11.41 -1.16
N HIS A 176 14.93 -11.91 -0.02
CA HIS A 176 14.76 -13.36 0.19
C HIS A 176 13.54 -13.94 -0.54
N GLY A 177 12.58 -13.10 -0.95
CA GLY A 177 11.34 -13.53 -1.59
C GLY A 177 11.42 -13.63 -3.12
N GLY A 178 12.44 -13.02 -3.74
CA GLY A 178 12.59 -13.03 -5.20
C GLY A 178 11.38 -12.41 -5.91
N GLY A 179 10.88 -11.30 -5.39
CA GLY A 179 9.69 -10.59 -5.91
C GLY A 179 8.33 -11.04 -5.37
N VAL A 180 8.30 -11.83 -4.30
CA VAL A 180 7.09 -12.04 -3.49
C VAL A 180 7.35 -11.55 -2.06
N GLY A 181 6.30 -11.33 -1.28
CA GLY A 181 6.38 -10.75 0.05
C GLY A 181 5.47 -9.55 0.22
N THR A 182 5.70 -8.78 1.27
CA THR A 182 4.90 -7.61 1.63
C THR A 182 5.73 -6.34 1.56
N MET A 183 5.20 -5.32 0.88
CA MET A 183 5.78 -3.97 0.84
C MET A 183 4.73 -2.92 1.18
N ARG A 184 5.20 -1.79 1.72
CA ARG A 184 4.38 -0.62 2.00
C ARG A 184 4.79 0.54 1.10
N PHE A 185 3.83 1.38 0.74
CA PHE A 185 4.04 2.47 -0.20
C PHE A 185 3.57 3.80 0.38
N GLN A 186 4.25 4.87 -0.02
CA GLN A 186 3.90 6.25 0.30
C GLN A 186 3.91 7.09 -0.97
N LEU A 187 2.96 8.02 -1.08
CA LEU A 187 2.87 9.00 -2.15
C LEU A 187 3.00 10.39 -1.54
N ALA A 188 3.92 11.19 -2.07
CA ALA A 188 4.04 12.61 -1.77
C ALA A 188 3.53 13.43 -2.96
N VAL A 189 2.70 14.43 -2.67
CA VAL A 189 2.19 15.40 -3.63
C VAL A 189 2.69 16.79 -3.24
N THR A 190 3.35 17.48 -4.16
CA THR A 190 3.78 18.86 -3.96
C THR A 190 2.95 19.80 -4.82
N GLN A 191 2.39 20.85 -4.21
CA GLN A 191 1.67 21.94 -4.90
C GLN A 191 2.22 23.28 -4.41
N GLY A 192 2.98 23.97 -5.25
CA GLY A 192 3.73 25.16 -4.84
C GLY A 192 4.69 24.83 -3.68
N ALA A 193 4.55 25.52 -2.56
CA ALA A 193 5.36 25.27 -1.35
C ALA A 193 4.77 24.18 -0.42
N ARG A 194 3.59 23.63 -0.72
CA ARG A 194 2.91 22.65 0.13
C ARG A 194 3.29 21.24 -0.30
N VAL A 195 3.61 20.40 0.68
CA VAL A 195 3.78 18.96 0.49
C VAL A 195 2.76 18.23 1.35
N LEU A 196 1.99 17.34 0.75
CA LEU A 196 1.10 16.41 1.44
C LEU A 196 1.54 14.98 1.14
N THR A 197 1.44 14.11 2.13
CA THR A 197 1.84 12.70 2.00
C THR A 197 0.71 11.79 2.44
N THR A 198 0.61 10.61 1.82
CA THR A 198 -0.07 9.49 2.48
C THR A 198 0.67 9.09 3.76
N PRO A 199 0.03 8.36 4.68
CA PRO A 199 0.73 7.77 5.82
C PRO A 199 1.98 7.00 5.38
N GLY A 200 3.07 7.15 6.14
CA GLY A 200 4.37 6.54 5.87
C GLY A 200 5.06 6.11 7.17
N ILE A 201 6.34 6.42 7.32
CA ILE A 201 7.15 5.97 8.48
C ILE A 201 6.61 6.46 9.84
N ASP A 202 5.90 7.59 9.86
CA ASP A 202 5.35 8.19 11.08
C ASP A 202 4.08 7.47 11.56
N ALA A 203 3.44 6.67 10.71
CA ALA A 203 2.26 5.89 11.03
C ALA A 203 2.65 4.58 11.74
N ARG A 204 3.32 4.70 12.90
CA ARG A 204 3.75 3.58 13.73
C ARG A 204 2.61 3.04 14.57
N ARG A 205 2.61 1.71 14.78
CA ARG A 205 1.77 1.10 15.80
C ARG A 205 2.29 1.50 17.19
N GLY A 206 1.41 1.42 18.19
CA GLY A 206 1.70 1.87 19.56
C GLY A 206 2.78 1.06 20.28
N LYS A 207 2.99 1.37 21.57
CA LYS A 207 3.98 0.71 22.44
C LYS A 207 3.83 -0.82 22.36
N GLY A 208 4.95 -1.52 22.14
CA GLY A 208 5.00 -2.98 22.08
C GLY A 208 4.87 -3.57 20.66
N SER A 209 4.78 -2.75 19.62
CA SER A 209 4.81 -3.22 18.24
C SER A 209 5.76 -2.37 17.40
N GLY A 210 6.82 -2.99 16.87
CA GLY A 210 7.80 -2.30 16.03
C GLY A 210 7.29 -1.91 14.64
N GLY A 211 6.06 -2.31 14.27
CA GLY A 211 5.52 -2.22 12.92
C GLY A 211 4.75 -0.92 12.60
N LEU A 212 4.39 -0.78 11.33
CA LEU A 212 3.54 0.30 10.81
C LEU A 212 2.05 -0.06 10.90
N THR A 213 1.19 0.95 11.05
CA THR A 213 -0.27 0.76 11.06
C THR A 213 -0.78 0.36 9.67
N ASP A 214 -2.03 -0.09 9.62
CA ASP A 214 -2.68 -0.47 8.36
C ASP A 214 -3.13 0.75 7.54
N ALA A 215 -2.89 1.98 8.03
CA ALA A 215 -3.10 3.20 7.28
C ALA A 215 -2.04 3.44 6.20
N VAL A 216 -0.88 2.78 6.29
CA VAL A 216 0.14 2.80 5.24
C VAL A 216 -0.25 1.76 4.18
N THR A 217 -0.38 2.19 2.93
CA THR A 217 -0.81 1.32 1.83
C THR A 217 0.09 0.10 1.72
N ARG A 218 -0.50 -1.09 1.87
CA ARG A 218 0.20 -2.38 1.89
C ARG A 218 -0.15 -3.19 0.65
N VAL A 219 0.86 -3.76 0.01
CA VAL A 219 0.71 -4.78 -1.04
C VAL A 219 1.42 -6.04 -0.59
N SER A 220 0.74 -7.16 -0.67
CA SER A 220 1.28 -8.49 -0.39
C SER A 220 1.15 -9.35 -1.64
N ILE A 221 2.28 -9.87 -2.13
CA ILE A 221 2.35 -10.76 -3.29
C ILE A 221 2.75 -12.15 -2.79
N ARG A 222 1.98 -13.18 -3.14
CA ARG A 222 2.29 -14.59 -2.86
C ARG A 222 2.68 -15.34 -4.12
N THR A 223 3.41 -16.43 -3.96
CA THR A 223 3.75 -17.32 -5.09
C THR A 223 2.50 -17.91 -5.75
N ASP A 224 1.61 -18.52 -4.96
CA ASP A 224 0.38 -19.18 -5.41
C ASP A 224 -0.65 -19.30 -4.26
N ASP A 225 -1.79 -19.94 -4.50
CA ASP A 225 -2.88 -20.10 -3.51
C ASP A 225 -2.72 -21.33 -2.60
N SER A 226 -1.57 -22.01 -2.60
CA SER A 226 -1.27 -23.09 -1.65
C SER A 226 -0.95 -22.54 -0.26
N TYR A 227 -1.01 -23.39 0.77
CA TYR A 227 -0.59 -23.02 2.13
C TYR A 227 0.83 -22.43 2.15
N LEU A 228 1.78 -23.08 1.46
CA LEU A 228 3.16 -22.59 1.36
C LEU A 228 3.23 -21.29 0.56
N GLY A 229 2.39 -21.13 -0.47
CA GLY A 229 2.23 -19.88 -1.21
C GLY A 229 1.85 -18.72 -0.29
N TYR A 230 0.85 -18.89 0.58
CA TYR A 230 0.47 -17.86 1.55
C TYR A 230 1.60 -17.49 2.53
N LEU A 231 2.42 -18.46 2.95
CA LEU A 231 3.58 -18.14 3.79
C LEU A 231 4.54 -17.18 3.09
N THR A 232 4.64 -17.20 1.76
CA THR A 232 5.52 -16.28 1.02
C THR A 232 5.11 -14.82 1.12
N GLU A 233 3.86 -14.48 1.49
CA GLU A 233 3.45 -13.09 1.77
C GLU A 233 4.22 -12.49 2.94
N MET A 234 4.75 -13.34 3.83
CA MET A 234 5.51 -12.93 5.00
C MET A 234 6.94 -12.50 4.66
N TYR A 235 7.45 -12.74 3.45
CA TYR A 235 8.77 -12.21 3.08
C TYR A 235 8.77 -10.68 3.12
N GLY A 236 9.88 -10.09 3.56
CA GLY A 236 9.99 -8.65 3.77
C GLY A 236 9.23 -8.12 5.00
N GLN A 237 8.50 -8.97 5.73
CA GLN A 237 7.92 -8.61 7.02
C GLN A 237 8.96 -8.84 8.13
N PRO A 238 9.30 -7.81 8.92
CA PRO A 238 10.24 -7.97 10.03
C PRO A 238 9.68 -8.89 11.12
N TYR A 239 10.58 -9.60 11.80
CA TYR A 239 10.31 -10.55 12.90
C TYR A 239 9.52 -11.83 12.58
N ILE A 240 9.38 -12.20 11.30
CA ILE A 240 8.68 -13.45 10.94
C ILE A 240 9.64 -14.60 10.62
N TRP A 241 10.74 -14.29 9.92
CA TRP A 241 11.74 -15.27 9.57
C TRP A 241 12.94 -15.01 10.46
N ALA A 242 13.25 -15.97 11.34
CA ALA A 242 14.45 -16.04 12.17
C ALA A 242 15.29 -17.22 11.69
#